data_AF-A0A7K0C715-F1
#
_entry.id   AF-A0A7K0C715-F1
#
_cell.length_a   1.000
_cell.length_b   1.000
_cell.length_c   1.000
_cell.angle_alpha   90.00
_cell.angle_beta   90.00
_cell.angle_gamma   90.00
#
_symmetry.space_group_name_H-M   'P 1'
#
loop_
_entity.id
_entity.type
_entity.pdbx_description
1 polymer ?
#
loop_
_entity_poly.entity_id
_entity_poly.type
_entity_poly.pdbx_seq_one_letter_code
_entity_poly.pdbx_strand_id
1 'polypeptide(L)'
;MARPGYRRFGAQGSDWGTSIATSIGQRQPDRVAGIHLMPPLAPPDPATLDDLTGAERAALATLREADEWGSGYSVQQSTRPQTVGYGLVDSPAALCAWIVEKFWSWTDSGGDLHRVITRDELLDNLMLYWLPGTGASSARLYWESLRQVNE
;
A
#
# COMPACT_ATOMS: atom_id res chain seq x y z
N MET A 1 10.03 7.07 18.02
CA MET A 1 11.27 7.89 17.96
C MET A 1 11.72 8.48 19.30
N ALA A 2 10.82 8.94 20.18
CA ALA A 2 11.21 9.45 21.50
C ALA A 2 11.86 8.39 22.42
N ARG A 3 11.23 7.21 22.58
CA ARG A 3 11.75 6.11 23.40
C ARG A 3 13.18 5.67 23.02
N PRO A 4 13.53 5.45 21.74
CA PRO A 4 14.92 5.16 21.33
C PRO A 4 15.84 6.39 21.31
N GLY A 5 15.39 7.59 21.73
CA GLY A 5 16.26 8.77 21.91
C GLY A 5 16.49 9.65 20.68
N TYR A 6 15.85 9.38 19.54
CA TYR A 6 16.01 10.21 18.34
C TYR A 6 15.35 11.58 18.51
N ARG A 7 16.17 12.62 18.64
CA ARG A 7 15.70 14.02 18.74
C ARG A 7 15.26 14.59 17.39
N ARG A 8 15.96 14.23 16.32
CA ARG A 8 15.66 14.60 14.94
C ARG A 8 15.76 13.36 14.04
N PHE A 9 14.81 13.14 13.13
CA PHE A 9 14.75 11.93 12.28
C PHE A 9 14.03 12.19 10.96
N GLY A 10 14.31 11.39 9.92
CA GLY A 10 13.51 11.34 8.70
C GLY A 10 12.39 10.31 8.82
N ALA A 11 11.28 10.51 8.11
CA ALA A 11 10.23 9.50 7.96
C ALA A 11 10.08 9.13 6.49
N GLN A 12 10.16 7.84 6.18
CA GLN A 12 9.97 7.34 4.83
C GLN A 12 8.75 6.41 4.81
N GLY A 13 8.00 6.45 3.72
CA GLY A 13 6.85 5.58 3.54
C GLY A 13 6.48 5.33 2.09
N SER A 14 5.86 4.18 1.86
CA SER A 14 5.15 3.77 0.66
C SER A 14 3.80 3.19 1.06
N ASP A 15 2.83 3.09 0.15
CA ASP A 15 1.48 2.56 0.44
C ASP A 15 0.87 3.24 1.70
N TRP A 16 0.36 2.49 2.70
CA TRP A 16 -0.08 3.06 3.98
C TRP A 16 1.00 3.89 4.70
N GLY A 17 2.26 3.51 4.51
CA GLY A 17 3.42 4.25 5.01
C GLY A 17 3.46 5.69 4.49
N THR A 18 2.94 5.97 3.29
CA THR A 18 2.86 7.35 2.75
C THR A 18 1.97 8.22 3.63
N SER A 19 0.76 7.75 3.99
CA SER A 19 -0.15 8.47 4.89
C SER A 19 0.44 8.60 6.30
N ILE A 20 1.08 7.54 6.80
CA ILE A 20 1.69 7.52 8.14
C ILE A 20 2.88 8.50 8.21
N ALA A 21 3.79 8.47 7.24
CA ALA A 21 4.95 9.37 7.18
C ALA A 21 4.51 10.83 7.06
N THR A 22 3.48 11.11 6.25
CA THR A 22 2.88 12.44 6.12
C THR A 22 2.30 12.91 7.45
N SER A 23 1.50 12.07 8.13
CA SER A 23 0.94 12.37 9.45
C SER A 23 2.03 12.62 10.50
N ILE A 24 3.11 11.85 10.49
CA ILE A 24 4.27 12.05 11.37
C ILE A 24 4.93 13.42 11.10
N GLY A 25 5.12 13.77 9.82
CA GLY A 25 5.67 15.06 9.40
C GLY A 25 4.83 16.25 9.89
N GLN A 26 3.51 16.16 9.74
CA GLN A 26 2.57 17.19 10.18
C GLN A 26 2.51 17.32 11.70
N ARG A 27 2.59 16.20 12.44
CA ARG A 27 2.42 16.17 13.90
C ARG A 27 3.71 16.49 14.67
N GLN A 28 4.88 16.38 14.04
CA GLN A 28 6.18 16.59 14.69
C GLN A 28 7.13 17.45 13.84
N PRO A 29 6.71 18.63 13.38
CA PRO A 29 7.49 19.45 12.44
C PRO A 29 8.88 19.83 12.98
N ASP A 30 9.01 20.05 14.29
CA ASP A 30 10.30 20.42 14.91
C ASP A 30 11.30 19.26 14.99
N ARG A 31 10.83 18.02 14.82
CA ARG A 31 11.62 16.81 15.00
C ARG A 31 11.83 16.03 13.71
N VAL A 32 10.95 16.19 12.74
CA VAL A 32 11.07 15.53 11.44
C VAL A 32 11.97 16.36 10.54
N ALA A 33 13.11 15.79 10.15
CA ALA A 33 14.05 16.46 9.23
C ALA A 33 13.50 16.56 7.80
N GLY A 34 12.62 15.65 7.43
CA GLY A 34 11.97 15.56 6.12
C GLY A 34 11.21 14.25 5.99
N ILE A 35 10.31 14.21 5.01
CA ILE A 35 9.59 13.00 4.61
C ILE A 35 9.99 12.57 3.21
N HIS A 36 10.08 11.26 2.98
CA HIS A 36 10.34 10.67 1.66
C HIS A 36 9.23 9.68 1.31
N LEU A 37 8.48 9.95 0.25
CA LEU A 37 7.25 9.22 -0.09
C LEU A 37 7.39 8.51 -1.44
N MET A 38 6.90 7.28 -1.56
CA MET A 38 6.98 6.49 -2.79
C MET A 38 5.75 5.58 -2.98
N PRO A 39 4.84 5.87 -3.94
CA PRO A 39 4.61 7.19 -4.53
C PRO A 39 3.98 8.16 -3.50
N PRO A 40 4.03 9.47 -3.74
CA PRO A 40 3.27 10.45 -2.95
C PRO A 40 1.76 10.36 -3.24
N LEU A 41 0.94 10.70 -2.24
CA LEU A 41 -0.50 10.91 -2.41
C LEU A 41 -0.75 12.32 -2.95
N ALA A 42 -0.59 12.50 -4.26
CA ALA A 42 -0.81 13.77 -4.94
C ALA A 42 -1.57 13.53 -6.25
N PRO A 43 -2.77 14.11 -6.44
CA PRO A 43 -3.46 14.04 -7.71
C PRO A 43 -2.71 14.85 -8.79
N PRO A 44 -2.90 14.53 -10.08
CA PRO A 44 -2.39 15.36 -11.16
C PRO A 44 -2.97 16.78 -11.09
N ASP A 45 -2.15 17.78 -11.38
CA ASP A 45 -2.61 19.18 -11.46
C ASP A 45 -3.56 19.36 -12.66
N PRO A 46 -4.83 19.75 -12.45
CA PRO A 46 -5.75 19.96 -13.56
C PRO A 46 -5.24 20.98 -14.58
N ALA A 47 -4.40 21.93 -14.17
CA ALA A 47 -3.86 22.96 -15.05
C ALA A 47 -2.85 22.42 -16.08
N THR A 48 -2.29 21.22 -15.88
CA THR A 48 -1.31 20.62 -16.79
C THR A 48 -1.92 19.62 -17.77
N LEU A 49 -3.22 19.32 -17.66
CA LEU A 49 -3.87 18.27 -18.44
C LEU A 49 -3.92 18.54 -19.95
N ASP A 50 -3.83 19.81 -20.36
CA ASP A 50 -3.83 20.19 -21.78
C ASP A 50 -2.45 20.05 -22.46
N ASP A 51 -1.38 19.85 -21.68
CA ASP A 51 0.01 19.76 -22.19
C ASP A 51 0.78 18.63 -21.49
N LEU A 52 0.29 17.41 -21.66
CA LEU A 52 0.94 16.23 -21.09
C LEU A 52 2.07 15.71 -21.99
N THR A 53 3.16 15.27 -21.39
CA THR A 53 4.15 14.43 -22.04
C THR A 53 3.58 13.03 -22.33
N GLY A 54 4.29 12.26 -23.17
CA GLY A 54 3.92 10.86 -23.40
C GLY A 54 3.95 10.00 -22.12
N ALA A 55 4.91 10.27 -21.24
CA ALA A 55 5.05 9.57 -19.96
C ALA A 55 3.90 9.89 -19.00
N GLU A 56 3.47 11.16 -18.91
CA GLU A 56 2.35 11.55 -18.05
C GLU A 56 1.03 10.98 -18.56
N ARG A 57 0.79 10.97 -19.89
CA ARG A 57 -0.37 10.27 -20.46
C ARG A 57 -0.40 8.78 -20.10
N ALA A 58 0.75 8.11 -20.18
CA ALA A 58 0.86 6.70 -19.80
C ALA A 58 0.58 6.50 -18.30
N ALA A 59 1.15 7.34 -17.42
CA ALA A 59 0.91 7.28 -15.99
C ALA A 59 -0.57 7.49 -15.63
N LEU A 60 -1.25 8.45 -16.28
CA LEU A 60 -2.70 8.65 -16.08
C LEU A 60 -3.52 7.46 -16.58
N ALA A 61 -3.12 6.80 -17.66
CA ALA A 61 -3.78 5.58 -18.12
C ALA A 61 -3.64 4.44 -17.10
N THR A 62 -2.44 4.23 -16.54
CA THR A 62 -2.20 3.26 -15.47
C THR A 62 -3.03 3.56 -14.23
N LEU A 63 -3.16 4.82 -13.82
CA LEU A 63 -4.00 5.21 -12.68
C LEU A 63 -5.48 4.88 -12.93
N ARG A 64 -5.99 5.11 -14.15
CA ARG A 64 -7.38 4.78 -14.51
C ARG A 64 -7.64 3.27 -14.48
N GLU A 65 -6.72 2.48 -15.04
CA GLU A 65 -6.83 1.02 -15.00
C GLU A 65 -6.79 0.48 -13.56
N ALA A 66 -5.91 1.04 -12.72
CA ALA A 66 -5.82 0.67 -11.31
C ALA A 66 -7.08 1.04 -10.52
N ASP A 67 -7.72 2.18 -10.83
CA ASP A 67 -8.99 2.58 -10.21
C ASP A 67 -10.13 1.62 -10.60
N GLU A 68 -10.23 1.29 -11.89
CA GLU A 68 -11.28 0.44 -12.43
C GLU A 68 -11.16 -1.02 -11.95
N TRP A 69 -9.94 -1.58 -11.93
CA TRP A 69 -9.73 -3.03 -11.71
C TRP A 69 -8.95 -3.37 -10.43
N GLY A 70 -8.15 -2.46 -9.91
CA GLY A 70 -7.21 -2.73 -8.82
C GLY A 70 -7.79 -2.57 -7.41
N SER A 71 -8.94 -1.93 -7.27
CA SER A 71 -9.51 -1.48 -5.98
C SER A 71 -10.35 -2.53 -5.23
N GLY A 72 -10.69 -3.66 -5.86
CA GLY A 72 -11.61 -4.64 -5.25
C GLY A 72 -11.17 -5.16 -3.87
N TYR A 73 -9.87 -5.38 -3.66
CA TYR A 73 -9.33 -5.84 -2.38
C TYR A 73 -9.54 -4.80 -1.26
N SER A 74 -9.36 -3.51 -1.56
CA SER A 74 -9.45 -2.43 -0.59
C SER A 74 -10.91 -2.08 -0.29
N VAL A 75 -11.81 -2.21 -1.27
CA VAL A 75 -13.26 -2.11 -1.07
C VAL A 75 -13.77 -3.21 -0.14
N GLN A 76 -13.32 -4.45 -0.35
CA GLN A 76 -13.69 -5.56 0.54
C GLN A 76 -13.16 -5.35 1.97
N GLN A 77 -11.89 -4.94 2.11
CA GLN A 77 -11.28 -4.72 3.42
C GLN A 77 -11.84 -3.49 4.14
N SER A 78 -12.25 -2.44 3.42
CA SER A 78 -12.84 -1.23 4.01
C SER A 78 -14.29 -1.39 4.45
N THR A 79 -14.97 -2.44 3.97
CA THR A 79 -16.40 -2.66 4.24
C THR A 79 -16.66 -3.91 5.07
N ARG A 80 -15.94 -5.02 4.88
CA ARG A 80 -16.18 -6.30 5.56
C ARG A 80 -14.85 -7.00 5.92
N PRO A 81 -13.93 -6.33 6.66
CA PRO A 81 -12.62 -6.88 6.97
C PRO A 81 -12.70 -8.19 7.76
N GLN A 82 -13.66 -8.30 8.69
CA GLN A 82 -13.84 -9.52 9.47
C GLN A 82 -14.27 -10.70 8.60
N THR A 83 -15.16 -10.47 7.63
CA THR A 83 -15.68 -11.52 6.74
C THR A 83 -14.59 -12.09 5.85
N VAL A 84 -13.79 -11.23 5.18
CA VAL A 84 -12.66 -11.71 4.38
C VAL A 84 -11.57 -12.33 5.26
N GLY A 85 -11.39 -11.80 6.47
CA GLY A 85 -10.41 -12.28 7.44
C GLY A 85 -10.56 -13.76 7.83
N TYR A 86 -11.78 -14.32 7.86
CA TYR A 86 -11.96 -15.75 8.12
C TYR A 86 -11.24 -16.61 7.07
N GLY A 87 -11.38 -16.30 5.78
CA GLY A 87 -10.69 -17.03 4.72
C GLY A 87 -9.17 -16.83 4.75
N LEU A 88 -8.72 -15.62 5.05
CA LEU A 88 -7.29 -15.28 5.09
C LEU A 88 -6.54 -15.90 6.27
N VAL A 89 -7.24 -16.30 7.34
CA VAL A 89 -6.64 -16.93 8.52
C VAL A 89 -6.80 -18.46 8.48
N ASP A 90 -7.87 -18.98 7.87
CA ASP A 90 -8.16 -20.42 7.85
C ASP A 90 -7.47 -21.15 6.68
N SER A 91 -7.24 -20.45 5.55
CA SER A 91 -6.70 -21.06 4.33
C SER A 91 -5.38 -20.40 3.90
N PRO A 92 -4.24 -21.12 3.96
CA PRO A 92 -2.96 -20.57 3.49
C PRO A 92 -2.96 -20.35 1.97
N ALA A 93 -3.75 -21.13 1.21
CA ALA A 93 -3.94 -20.92 -0.21
C ALA A 93 -4.73 -19.64 -0.51
N ALA A 94 -5.76 -19.34 0.29
CA ALA A 94 -6.52 -18.09 0.13
C ALA A 94 -5.66 -16.88 0.48
N LEU A 95 -4.90 -16.93 1.59
CA LEU A 95 -3.95 -15.89 1.96
C LEU A 95 -2.89 -15.67 0.88
N CYS A 96 -2.30 -16.76 0.37
CA CYS A 96 -1.31 -16.72 -0.70
C CYS A 96 -1.86 -16.04 -1.96
N ALA A 97 -3.02 -16.49 -2.45
CA ALA A 97 -3.64 -15.90 -3.63
C ALA A 97 -3.95 -14.40 -3.43
N TRP A 98 -4.47 -14.03 -2.25
CA TRP A 98 -4.86 -12.65 -1.93
C TRP A 98 -3.68 -11.68 -1.91
N ILE A 99 -2.51 -12.12 -1.46
CA ILE A 99 -1.30 -11.29 -1.37
C ILE A 99 -0.46 -11.36 -2.65
N VAL A 100 -0.24 -12.55 -3.21
CA VAL A 100 0.62 -12.74 -4.39
C VAL A 100 0.03 -12.07 -5.63
N GLU A 101 -1.30 -11.97 -5.74
CA GLU A 101 -1.96 -11.19 -6.81
C GLU A 101 -1.48 -9.73 -6.83
N LYS A 102 -1.22 -9.12 -5.66
CA LYS A 102 -0.68 -7.76 -5.56
C LYS A 102 0.79 -7.69 -5.93
N PHE A 103 1.60 -8.66 -5.51
CA PHE A 103 3.00 -8.74 -5.97
C PHE A 103 3.08 -8.89 -7.49
N TRP A 104 2.22 -9.72 -8.08
CA TRP A 104 2.14 -9.89 -9.52
C TRP A 104 1.75 -8.59 -10.24
N SER A 105 0.74 -7.90 -9.73
CA SER A 105 0.16 -6.73 -10.40
C SER A 105 0.92 -5.42 -10.15
N TRP A 106 1.62 -5.29 -9.01
CA TRP A 106 2.28 -4.04 -8.60
C TRP A 106 3.80 -4.04 -8.81
N THR A 107 4.38 -5.17 -9.20
CA THR A 107 5.81 -5.26 -9.52
C THR A 107 6.01 -5.16 -11.02
N ASP A 108 7.04 -4.42 -11.46
CA ASP A 108 7.49 -4.37 -12.86
C ASP A 108 8.20 -5.68 -13.26
N SER A 109 7.43 -6.76 -13.26
CA SER A 109 7.89 -8.13 -13.50
C SER A 109 7.87 -8.50 -14.98
N GLY A 110 7.19 -7.72 -15.82
CA GLY A 110 6.94 -8.06 -17.22
C GLY A 110 6.15 -9.36 -17.42
N GLY A 111 5.36 -9.77 -16.41
CA GLY A 111 4.60 -11.03 -16.44
C GLY A 111 5.42 -12.26 -16.02
N ASP A 112 6.59 -12.08 -15.41
CA ASP A 112 7.31 -13.14 -14.70
C ASP A 112 7.77 -12.63 -13.34
N LEU A 113 6.93 -12.83 -12.32
CA LEU A 113 7.21 -12.39 -10.96
C LEU A 113 8.52 -12.94 -10.40
N HIS A 114 8.93 -14.15 -10.80
CA HIS A 114 10.15 -14.78 -10.29
C HIS A 114 11.44 -14.18 -10.86
N ARG A 115 11.34 -13.33 -11.89
CA ARG A 115 12.47 -12.53 -12.38
C ARG A 115 12.87 -11.42 -11.41
N VAL A 116 11.92 -10.93 -10.62
CA VAL A 116 12.08 -9.74 -9.77
C VAL A 116 12.00 -10.07 -8.28
N ILE A 117 11.22 -11.09 -7.90
CA ILE A 117 11.05 -11.52 -6.51
C ILE A 117 11.11 -13.05 -6.47
N THR A 118 12.05 -13.57 -5.70
CA THR A 118 12.21 -15.01 -5.54
C THR A 118 11.00 -15.63 -4.81
N ARG A 119 10.83 -16.94 -4.96
CA ARG A 119 9.77 -17.65 -4.23
C ARG A 119 9.94 -17.54 -2.72
N ASP A 120 11.17 -17.59 -2.23
CA ASP A 120 11.44 -17.54 -0.79
C ASP A 120 11.11 -16.15 -0.22
N GLU A 121 11.43 -15.06 -0.93
CA GLU A 121 11.03 -13.70 -0.50
C GLU A 121 9.51 -13.52 -0.44
N LEU A 122 8.76 -14.09 -1.40
CA LEU A 122 7.29 -14.09 -1.35
C LEU A 122 6.78 -14.89 -0.16
N LEU A 123 7.34 -16.08 0.09
CA LEU A 123 6.94 -16.92 1.20
C LEU A 123 7.28 -16.27 2.54
N ASP A 124 8.44 -15.64 2.68
CA ASP A 124 8.82 -14.89 3.88
C ASP A 124 7.81 -13.79 4.19
N ASN A 125 7.38 -13.03 3.18
CA ASN A 125 6.32 -12.03 3.35
C ASN A 125 4.99 -12.67 3.79
N LEU A 126 4.55 -13.73 3.09
CA LEU A 126 3.33 -14.46 3.43
C LEU A 126 3.35 -15.02 4.85
N MET A 127 4.50 -15.51 5.31
CA MET A 127 4.65 -16.09 6.65
C MET A 127 4.53 -15.05 7.77
N LEU A 128 4.85 -13.77 7.50
CA LEU A 128 4.55 -12.67 8.43
C LEU A 128 3.04 -12.42 8.60
N TYR A 129 2.21 -12.84 7.64
CA TYR A 129 0.75 -12.81 7.78
C TYR A 129 0.19 -14.11 8.36
N TRP A 130 0.69 -15.25 7.88
CA TRP A 130 0.16 -16.57 8.21
C TRP A 130 0.44 -16.97 9.66
N LEU A 131 1.70 -16.96 10.09
CA LEU A 131 2.10 -17.45 11.41
C LEU A 131 1.42 -16.71 12.57
N PRO A 132 1.32 -15.38 12.58
CA PRO A 132 0.61 -14.66 13.64
C PRO A 132 -0.90 -14.57 13.41
N GLY A 133 -1.44 -15.11 12.31
CA GLY A 133 -2.86 -15.06 11.98
C GLY A 133 -3.38 -13.63 11.73
N THR A 134 -2.58 -12.78 11.09
CA THR A 134 -2.87 -11.33 10.96
C THR A 134 -3.65 -10.95 9.72
N GLY A 135 -4.10 -11.90 8.89
CA GLY A 135 -4.92 -11.61 7.71
C GLY A 135 -6.19 -10.80 8.02
N ALA A 136 -6.87 -11.10 9.13
CA ALA A 136 -8.04 -10.34 9.57
C ALA A 136 -7.68 -8.97 10.17
N SER A 137 -6.60 -8.89 10.96
CA SER A 137 -6.22 -7.65 11.65
C SER A 137 -5.60 -6.62 10.70
N SER A 138 -4.82 -7.05 9.70
CA SER A 138 -4.29 -6.17 8.67
C SER A 138 -5.42 -5.56 7.82
N ALA A 139 -6.44 -6.36 7.47
CA ALA A 139 -7.60 -5.89 6.72
C ALA A 139 -8.38 -4.78 7.45
N ARG A 140 -8.44 -4.81 8.80
CA ARG A 140 -9.15 -3.79 9.58
C ARG A 140 -8.52 -2.39 9.44
N LEU A 141 -7.25 -2.27 9.07
CA LEU A 141 -6.62 -0.97 8.79
C LEU A 141 -7.41 -0.18 7.73
N TYR A 142 -7.88 -0.87 6.70
CA TYR A 142 -8.69 -0.28 5.62
C TYR A 142 -10.04 0.22 6.13
N TRP A 143 -10.71 -0.55 6.99
CA TRP A 143 -11.98 -0.15 7.58
C TRP A 143 -11.87 1.12 8.43
N GLU A 144 -10.82 1.20 9.26
CA GLU A 144 -10.60 2.36 10.15
C GLU A 144 -10.18 3.62 9.37
N SER A 145 -9.41 3.44 8.29
CA SER A 145 -8.65 4.55 7.71
C SER A 145 -9.17 5.03 6.36
N LEU A 146 -9.69 4.16 5.47
CA LEU A 146 -10.06 4.61 4.12
C LEU A 146 -11.21 5.60 4.11
N ARG A 147 -12.14 5.52 5.07
CA ARG A 147 -13.21 6.53 5.20
C ARG A 147 -12.68 7.91 5.54
N GLN A 148 -11.54 7.99 6.24
CA GLN A 148 -10.91 9.25 6.64
C GLN A 148 -9.98 9.83 5.56
N VAL A 149 -9.61 9.03 4.57
CA VAL A 149 -8.73 9.44 3.45
C VAL A 149 -9.53 9.92 2.24
N ASN A 150 -10.79 9.47 2.10
CA ASN A 150 -11.68 9.82 0.99
C ASN A 150 -12.59 11.04 1.26
N GLU A 151 -12.51 11.63 2.46
CA GLU A 151 -13.16 12.90 2.84
C GLU A 151 -12.15 14.05 2.80
#